data_AF-A0A348UXV7-F1
#
_entry.id   AF-A0A348UXV7-F1
#
_cell.length_a   1.000
_cell.length_b   1.000
_cell.length_c   1.000
_cell.angle_alpha   90.00
_cell.angle_beta   90.00
_cell.angle_gamma   90.00
#
_symmetry.space_group_name_H-M   'P 1'
#
loop_
_entity.id
_entity.type
_entity.pdbx_description
1 polymer ?
#
loop_
_entity_poly.entity_id
_entity_poly.type
_entity_poly.pdbx_seq_one_letter_code
_entity_poly.pdbx_strand_id
1 'polypeptide(L)' 'MPDTRANFPADMLVFEKQAMLDGYKIIAGVDEAGRGPLAGPVVSAAVILPENFDIRGINDSKKLSG' A
#
# COMPACT_ATOMS: atom_id res chain seq x y z
N MET A 1 15.52 23.60 -16.77
CA MET A 1 15.71 22.49 -15.80
C MET A 1 14.42 21.68 -15.82
N PRO A 2 14.37 20.47 -16.41
CA PRO A 2 13.18 19.64 -16.34
C PRO A 2 13.06 19.03 -14.93
N ASP A 3 11.85 19.07 -14.39
CA ASP A 3 11.46 18.55 -13.08
C ASP A 3 11.64 17.01 -13.03
N THR A 4 12.47 16.54 -12.09
CA THR A 4 12.84 15.13 -11.89
C THR A 4 11.79 14.30 -11.13
N ARG A 5 10.56 14.80 -10.94
CA ARG A 5 9.51 14.11 -10.16
C ARG A 5 8.58 13.19 -10.96
N ALA A 6 8.71 13.10 -12.27
CA ALA A 6 7.75 12.40 -13.13
C ALA A 6 8.14 10.96 -13.53
N ASN A 7 8.93 10.23 -12.73
CA ASN A 7 9.32 8.86 -13.09
C ASN A 7 9.43 7.89 -11.89
N PHE A 8 8.47 7.94 -10.98
CA PHE A 8 8.22 6.78 -10.11
C PHE A 8 7.48 5.72 -10.94
N PRO A 9 7.85 4.44 -10.88
CA PRO A 9 7.15 3.41 -11.64
C PRO A 9 5.67 3.43 -11.23
N ALA A 10 4.79 3.64 -12.22
CA ALA A 10 3.34 3.78 -12.07
C ALA A 10 2.62 2.48 -11.65
N ASP A 11 3.37 1.53 -11.09
CA ASP A 11 2.92 0.20 -10.71
C ASP A 11 2.98 0.07 -9.20
N MET A 12 1.82 0.13 -8.56
CA MET A 12 1.67 0.09 -7.10
C MET A 12 2.08 -1.26 -6.50
N LEU A 13 2.28 -2.31 -7.32
CA LEU A 13 2.56 -3.67 -6.89
C LEU A 13 4.01 -4.11 -7.18
N VAL A 14 4.93 -3.18 -7.46
CA VAL A 14 6.33 -3.50 -7.81
C VAL A 14 7.00 -4.41 -6.78
N PHE A 15 6.81 -4.12 -5.49
CA PHE A 15 7.43 -4.90 -4.41
C PHE A 15 6.81 -6.30 -4.27
N GLU A 16 5.49 -6.41 -4.45
CA GLU A 16 4.79 -7.69 -4.38
C GLU A 16 5.19 -8.59 -5.56
N LYS A 17 5.25 -8.03 -6.77
CA LYS A 17 5.71 -8.74 -7.97
C LYS A 17 7.14 -9.25 -7.82
N GLN A 18 8.04 -8.44 -7.24
CA GLN A 18 9.41 -8.89 -6.98
C GLN A 18 9.44 -10.05 -5.96
N ALA A 19 8.67 -9.97 -4.88
CA ALA A 19 8.58 -11.06 -3.91
C ALA A 19 8.00 -12.34 -4.52
N MET A 20 7.02 -12.23 -5.43
CA MET A 20 6.51 -13.40 -6.18
C MET A 20 7.61 -14.02 -7.06
N LEU A 21 8.41 -13.20 -7.75
CA LEU A 21 9.55 -13.67 -8.56
C LEU A 21 10.63 -14.36 -7.73
N ASP A 22 10.85 -13.89 -6.51
CA ASP A 22 11.78 -14.49 -5.55
C ASP A 22 11.25 -15.82 -4.95
N GLY A 23 10.02 -16.22 -5.30
CA GLY A 23 9.41 -17.50 -4.94
C GLY A 23 8.53 -17.46 -3.68
N TYR A 24 8.24 -16.28 -3.14
CA TYR A 24 7.33 -16.15 -2.00
C TYR A 24 5.88 -16.33 -2.46
N LYS A 25 5.15 -17.25 -1.81
CA LYS A 25 3.76 -17.60 -2.15
C LYS A 25 2.71 -16.84 -1.35
N ILE A 26 3.12 -16.25 -0.23
CA ILE A 26 2.22 -15.56 0.70
C ILE A 26 2.87 -14.22 1.01
N ILE A 27 2.26 -13.15 0.51
CA ILE A 27 2.74 -11.77 0.66
C ILE A 27 1.67 -11.01 1.43
N ALA A 28 2.06 -10.40 2.54
CA ALA A 28 1.18 -9.59 3.37
C ALA A 28 1.61 -8.12 3.33
N GLY A 29 0.70 -7.23 2.95
CA GLY A 29 0.85 -5.79 3.15
C GLY A 29 0.53 -5.41 4.59
N VAL A 30 1.33 -4.54 5.20
CA VAL A 30 1.16 -4.12 6.59
C VAL A 30 1.07 -2.59 6.65
N ASP A 31 0.15 -2.06 7.46
CA ASP A 31 0.03 -0.63 7.71
C ASP A 31 -0.39 -0.35 9.16
N GLU A 32 -0.07 0.85 9.66
CA GLU A 32 -0.43 1.32 10.98
C GLU A 32 -1.19 2.66 10.99
N ALA A 33 -2.10 2.79 11.95
CA ALA A 33 -2.82 4.02 12.21
C ALA A 33 -2.64 4.44 13.67
N GLY A 34 -2.64 5.76 13.91
CA GLY A 34 -2.61 6.32 15.26
C GLY A 34 -1.23 6.70 15.79
N ARG A 35 -0.19 6.85 14.95
CA ARG A 35 1.14 7.34 15.42
C ARG A 35 1.21 8.85 15.69
N GLY A 36 0.24 9.62 15.19
CA GLY A 36 0.21 11.09 15.25
C GLY A 36 -0.63 11.74 16.38
N PRO A 37 -1.72 11.12 16.88
CA PRO A 37 -2.49 11.65 18.00
C PRO A 37 -1.70 11.76 19.31
N LEU A 38 -2.08 12.72 20.16
CA LEU A 38 -1.48 12.96 21.48
C LEU A 38 -1.79 11.83 22.49
N ALA A 39 -2.88 11.10 22.27
CA ALA A 39 -3.32 9.96 23.07
C ALA A 39 -4.19 9.02 22.21
N GLY A 40 -4.24 7.74 22.61
CA GLY A 40 -4.92 6.66 21.88
C GLY A 40 -3.94 5.58 21.45
N PRO A 41 -4.41 4.33 21.25
CA PRO A 41 -3.54 3.23 20.84
C PRO A 41 -3.08 3.38 19.39
N VAL A 42 -1.86 2.95 19.11
CA VAL A 42 -1.43 2.65 17.74
C VAL A 42 -1.98 1.29 17.37
N VAL A 43 -2.59 1.17 16.20
CA VAL A 43 -3.15 -0.08 15.69
C VAL A 43 -2.50 -0.40 14.36
N SER A 44 -2.06 -1.66 14.19
CA SER A 44 -1.50 -2.17 12.95
C SER A 44 -2.35 -3.31 12.40
N ALA A 45 -2.38 -3.45 11.07
CA ALA A 45 -3.07 -4.52 10.37
C ALA A 45 -2.18 -5.15 9.31
N ALA A 46 -2.40 -6.43 9.01
CA ALA A 46 -1.74 -7.16 7.94
C ALA A 46 -2.78 -7.81 7.04
N VAL A 47 -2.63 -7.69 5.72
CA VAL A 47 -3.57 -8.21 4.72
C VAL A 47 -2.80 -8.99 3.66
N ILE A 48 -3.22 -10.24 3.41
CA ILE A 48 -2.75 -11.05 2.29
C ILE A 48 -3.79 -10.95 1.18
N LEU A 49 -3.39 -10.47 0.00
CA LEU A 49 -4.27 -10.37 -1.15
C LEU A 49 -4.13 -11.62 -2.05
N PRO A 50 -5.23 -12.06 -2.71
CA PRO A 50 -5.16 -13.08 -3.75
C PRO A 50 -4.28 -12.63 -4.93
N GLU A 51 -3.58 -13.57 -5.59
CA GLU A 51 -2.66 -13.28 -6.71
C GLU A 51 -3.32 -12.55 -7.90
N ASN A 52 -4.64 -12.67 -8.08
CA ASN A 52 -5.41 -12.03 -9.15
C ASN A 52 -6.32 -10.89 -8.64
N PHE A 53 -5.95 -10.25 -7.53
CA PHE A 53 -6.76 -9.19 -6.94
C PHE A 53 -6.64 -7.89 -7.73
N ASP A 54 -7.66 -7.56 -8.52
CA ASP A 54 -7.78 -6.27 -9.21
C ASP A 54 -8.32 -5.22 -8.24
N ILE A 55 -7.46 -4.30 -7.82
CA ILE A 55 -7.76 -3.23 -6.87
C ILE A 55 -8.56 -2.12 -7.56
N ARG A 56 -9.83 -2.40 -7.90
CA ARG A 56 -10.76 -1.34 -8.32
C ARG A 56 -11.29 -0.62 -7.09
N GLY A 57 -10.81 0.61 -6.86
CA GLY A 57 -11.44 1.54 -5.92
C GLY A 57 -10.80 1.69 -4.53
N ILE A 58 -9.66 1.06 -4.24
CA ILE A 58 -8.94 1.30 -2.96
C ILE A 58 -8.24 2.67 -2.91
N ASN A 59 -8.22 3.39 -4.05
CA ASN A 59 -7.47 4.65 -4.21
C ASN A 59 -8.27 5.93 -3.89
N ASP A 60 -9.48 5.88 -3.31
CA ASP A 60 -10.17 7.13 -2.88
C ASP A 60 -11.07 6.99 -1.63
N SER A 61 -10.53 6.48 -0.52
CA SER A 61 -11.22 6.53 0.79
C SER A 61 -10.64 7.57 1.77
N LYS A 62 -9.70 8.41 1.33
CA LYS A 62 -9.25 9.59 2.11
C LYS A 62 -10.00 10.89 1.77
N LYS A 63 -11.13 10.84 1.06
CA LYS A 63 -12.09 11.95 1.03
C LYS A 63 -13.21 11.71 2.03
N LEU A 64 -12.88 11.88 3.31
CA LEU A 64 -13.86 12.41 4.25
C LEU A 64 -14.19 13.83 3.75
N SER A 65 -15.34 13.97 3.09
CA SER A 65 -15.95 15.26 2.81
C SER A 65 -16.40 15.85 4.14
N GLY A 66 -15.54 16.68 4.72
CA GLY A 66 -15.95 17.71 5.68
C GLY A 66 -16.33 18.97 4.93
#